data_AF-A0AA42H3F7-F1
#
_entry.id   AF-A0AA42H3F7-F1
#
_cell.length_a   1.000
_cell.length_b   1.000
_cell.length_c   1.000
_cell.angle_alpha   90.00
_cell.angle_beta   90.00
_cell.angle_gamma   90.00
#
_symmetry.space_group_name_H-M   'P 1'
#
loop_
_entity.id
_entity.type
_entity.pdbx_description
1 polymer ?
#
loop_
_entity_poly.entity_id
_entity_poly.type
_entity_poly.pdbx_seq_one_letter_code
_entity_poly.pdbx_strand_id
1 'polypeptide(L)'
;MSFKETKVIVLKENVWNSWARDFGTFLTFAGLISIGVYLESSALQWVGAIIGFIVIACRSISFINNHKLTISEARKVLDELEASEAA
;
A
#
# COMPACT_ATOMS: atom_id res chain seq x y z
N MET A 1 23.87 10.28 12.61
CA MET A 1 22.84 9.36 13.16
C MET A 1 22.45 8.44 12.03
N SER A 2 23.05 7.25 11.96
CA SER A 2 22.80 6.30 10.86
C SER A 2 21.46 5.62 11.13
N PHE A 3 20.43 6.00 10.39
CA PHE A 3 19.16 5.27 10.40
C PHE A 3 19.43 3.94 9.68
N LYS A 4 19.77 2.88 10.43
CA LYS A 4 19.74 1.52 9.88
C LYS A 4 18.30 1.22 9.48
N GLU A 5 17.99 1.36 8.19
CA GLU A 5 16.69 1.01 7.64
C GLU A 5 16.45 -0.48 7.88
N THR A 6 15.55 -0.79 8.82
CA THR A 6 15.16 -2.17 9.10
C THR A 6 14.32 -2.64 7.92
N LYS A 7 14.93 -3.39 7.00
CA LYS A 7 14.22 -4.01 5.87
C LYS A 7 13.50 -5.26 6.35
N VAL A 8 12.17 -5.19 6.43
CA VAL A 8 11.32 -6.33 6.81
C VAL A 8 10.89 -7.09 5.56
N ILE A 9 11.40 -8.32 5.41
CA ILE A 9 11.03 -9.22 4.30
C ILE A 9 9.91 -10.15 4.79
N VAL A 10 8.69 -9.97 4.27
CA VAL A 10 7.53 -10.79 4.63
C VAL A 10 7.47 -12.02 3.73
N LEU A 11 7.83 -13.19 4.27
CA LEU A 11 7.90 -14.47 3.54
C LEU A 11 6.55 -15.04 3.09
N LYS A 12 5.44 -14.65 3.72
CA LYS A 12 4.09 -15.15 3.39
C LYS A 12 3.04 -14.10 3.72
N GLU A 13 2.51 -13.45 2.70
CA GLU A 13 1.37 -12.53 2.85
C GLU A 13 0.09 -13.39 2.97
N ASN A 14 -0.59 -13.36 4.11
CA ASN A 14 -1.91 -13.99 4.25
C ASN A 14 -2.93 -13.15 3.47
N VAL A 15 -3.79 -13.83 2.69
CA VAL A 15 -4.86 -13.18 1.88
C VAL A 15 -5.74 -12.29 2.76
N TRP A 16 -6.04 -12.72 3.98
CA TRP A 16 -6.78 -11.94 4.98
C TRP A 16 -6.10 -10.63 5.40
N ASN A 17 -4.77 -10.60 5.49
CA ASN A 17 -4.03 -9.39 5.82
C ASN A 17 -4.04 -8.39 4.66
N SER A 18 -3.95 -8.88 3.41
CA SER A 18 -4.12 -8.01 2.24
C SER A 18 -5.55 -7.46 2.17
N TRP A 19 -6.55 -8.33 2.38
CA TRP A 19 -7.95 -7.92 2.35
C TRP A 19 -8.28 -6.89 3.43
N ALA A 20 -7.79 -7.06 4.67
CA ALA A 20 -7.96 -6.07 5.74
C ALA A 20 -7.33 -4.72 5.39
N ARG A 21 -6.16 -4.73 4.73
CA ARG A 21 -5.50 -3.51 4.26
C ARG A 21 -6.30 -2.80 3.15
N ASP A 22 -6.91 -3.56 2.26
CA ASP A 22 -7.70 -3.02 1.15
C ASP A 22 -9.09 -2.57 1.62
N PHE A 23 -9.65 -3.22 2.63
CA PHE A 23 -10.92 -2.86 3.27
C PHE A 23 -10.91 -1.42 3.80
N GLY A 24 -9.81 -0.96 4.40
CA GLY A 24 -9.68 0.44 4.83
C GLY A 24 -9.78 1.45 3.68
N THR A 25 -9.25 1.08 2.50
CA THR A 25 -9.34 1.93 1.30
C THR A 25 -10.76 1.97 0.78
N PHE A 26 -11.44 0.81 0.76
CA PHE A 26 -12.86 0.72 0.40
C PHE A 26 -13.74 1.53 1.34
N LEU A 27 -13.51 1.44 2.65
CA LEU A 27 -14.26 2.19 3.66
C LEU A 27 -14.09 3.71 3.49
N THR A 28 -12.87 4.15 3.21
CA THR A 28 -12.57 5.57 2.95
C THR A 28 -13.30 6.07 1.70
N PHE A 29 -13.33 5.26 0.64
CA PHE A 29 -14.04 5.59 -0.60
C PHE A 29 -15.56 5.68 -0.39
N ALA A 30 -16.13 4.70 0.32
CA ALA A 30 -17.54 4.71 0.69
C ALA A 30 -17.88 5.93 1.56
N GLY A 31 -17.06 6.25 2.57
CA GLY A 31 -17.26 7.40 3.45
C GLY A 31 -17.29 8.75 2.71
N LEU A 32 -16.37 8.97 1.77
CA LEU A 32 -16.35 10.19 0.95
C LEU A 32 -17.60 10.34 0.08
N ILE A 33 -18.08 9.25 -0.50
CA ILE A 33 -19.33 9.24 -1.29
C ILE A 33 -20.54 9.52 -0.38
N SER A 34 -20.61 8.86 0.78
CA SER A 34 -21.69 9.06 1.74
C SER A 34 -21.80 10.52 2.23
N ILE A 35 -20.66 11.19 2.43
CA ILE A 35 -20.64 12.63 2.78
C ILE A 35 -21.22 13.48 1.63
N GLY A 36 -20.87 13.18 0.38
CA GLY A 36 -21.41 13.87 -0.79
C GLY A 36 -22.91 13.65 -0.99
N VAL A 37 -23.42 12.47 -0.64
CA VAL A 37 -24.87 12.18 -0.65
C VAL A 37 -25.58 12.93 0.48
N TYR A 38 -25.02 12.92 1.70
CA TYR A 38 -25.60 13.60 2.86
C TYR A 38 -25.73 15.12 2.66
N LEU A 39 -24.80 15.73 1.94
CA LEU A 39 -24.79 17.18 1.67
C LEU A 39 -25.61 17.58 0.43
N GLU A 40 -26.33 16.65 -0.22
CA GLU A 40 -27.11 16.85 -1.46
C GLU A 40 -26.35 17.58 -2.58
N SER A 41 -25.02 17.51 -2.57
CA SER A 41 -24.18 18.27 -3.49
C SER A 41 -23.55 17.34 -4.52
N SER A 42 -24.08 17.37 -5.73
CA SER A 42 -23.54 16.61 -6.86
C SER A 42 -22.06 16.94 -7.12
N ALA A 43 -21.66 18.20 -6.93
CA ALA A 43 -20.28 18.62 -7.08
C ALA A 43 -19.36 17.93 -6.05
N LEU A 44 -19.81 17.81 -4.80
CA LEU A 44 -19.03 17.20 -3.72
C LEU A 44 -18.91 15.68 -3.89
N GLN A 45 -19.92 15.03 -4.49
CA GLN A 45 -19.85 13.62 -4.89
C GLN A 45 -18.74 13.39 -5.95
N TRP A 46 -18.69 14.23 -6.99
CA TRP A 46 -17.66 14.12 -8.03
C TRP A 46 -16.27 14.45 -7.52
N VAL A 47 -16.11 15.47 -6.66
CA VAL A 47 -14.83 15.80 -6.02
C VAL A 47 -14.36 14.64 -5.14
N GLY A 48 -15.26 14.05 -4.34
CA GLY A 48 -14.96 12.87 -3.53
C GLY A 48 -14.53 11.67 -4.38
N ALA A 49 -15.20 11.43 -5.51
CA ALA A 49 -14.85 10.36 -6.45
C ALA A 49 -13.47 10.57 -7.09
N ILE A 50 -13.15 11.80 -7.53
CA ILE A 50 -11.86 12.14 -8.14
C ILE A 50 -10.72 11.96 -7.12
N ILE A 51 -10.87 12.50 -5.91
CA ILE A 51 -9.87 12.36 -4.85
C ILE A 51 -9.68 10.89 -4.47
N GLY A 52 -10.78 10.15 -4.30
CA GLY A 52 -10.73 8.71 -4.03
C GLY A 52 -10.00 7.94 -5.12
N PHE A 53 -10.26 8.27 -6.40
CA PHE A 53 -9.58 7.64 -7.53
C PHE A 53 -8.08 7.94 -7.54
N ILE A 54 -7.68 9.18 -7.27
CA ILE A 54 -6.27 9.57 -7.17
C ILE A 54 -5.58 8.80 -6.04
N VAL A 55 -6.21 8.68 -4.87
CA VAL A 55 -5.66 7.92 -3.73
C VAL A 55 -5.46 6.44 -4.09
N ILE A 56 -6.44 5.82 -4.75
CA ILE A 56 -6.33 4.43 -5.21
C ILE A 56 -5.21 4.29 -6.24
N ALA A 57 -5.13 5.21 -7.22
CA ALA A 57 -4.10 5.19 -8.26
C ALA A 57 -2.69 5.35 -7.66
N CYS A 58 -2.46 6.33 -6.79
CA CYS A 58 -1.18 6.52 -6.10
C CYS A 58 -0.79 5.31 -5.26
N ARG A 59 -1.75 4.71 -4.54
CA ARG A 59 -1.50 3.52 -3.72
C ARG A 59 -1.21 2.28 -4.57
N SER A 60 -1.90 2.11 -5.70
CA SER A 60 -1.63 1.03 -6.66
C SER A 60 -0.22 1.16 -7.25
N ILE A 61 0.19 2.37 -7.63
CA ILE A 61 1.57 2.63 -8.11
C ILE A 61 2.60 2.29 -7.03
N SER A 62 2.34 2.68 -5.78
CA SER A 62 3.22 2.32 -4.65
C SER A 62 3.28 0.81 -4.41
N PHE A 63 2.17 0.09 -4.61
CA PHE A 63 2.12 -1.36 -4.49
C PHE A 63 2.88 -2.08 -5.60
N ILE A 64 2.81 -1.58 -6.83
CA ILE A 64 3.57 -2.09 -7.98
C ILE A 64 5.08 -1.86 -7.77
N ASN A 65 5.46 -0.73 -7.19
CA ASN A 65 6.86 -0.41 -6.88
C ASN A 65 7.43 -1.20 -5.70
N ASN A 66 6.61 -1.88 -4.91
CA ASN A 66 7.11 -2.84 -3.93
C ASN A 66 7.51 -4.13 -4.66
N HIS A 67 8.83 -4.29 -4.87
CA HIS A 67 9.42 -5.49 -5.44
C HIS A 67 9.01 -6.73 -4.64
N LYS A 68 8.01 -7.47 -5.16
CA LYS A 68 7.69 -8.81 -4.69
C LYS A 68 8.79 -9.75 -5.17
N LEU A 69 9.81 -9.94 -4.34
CA LEU A 69 10.86 -10.91 -4.60
C LEU A 69 10.31 -12.32 -4.38
N THR A 70 10.63 -13.24 -5.27
CA THR A 70 10.38 -14.66 -5.04
C THR A 70 11.26 -15.17 -3.89
N ILE A 71 10.91 -16.30 -3.24
CA ILE A 71 11.67 -16.83 -2.09
C ILE A 71 13.15 -17.03 -2.42
N SER A 72 13.47 -17.41 -3.65
CA SER A 72 14.85 -17.58 -4.14
C SER A 72 15.58 -16.23 -4.25
N GLU A 73 14.91 -15.20 -4.77
CA GLU A 73 15.48 -13.85 -4.89
C GLU A 73 15.59 -13.16 -3.53
N ALA A 74 14.63 -13.36 -2.64
CA ALA A 74 14.66 -12.84 -1.28
C ALA A 74 15.85 -13.39 -0.48
N ARG A 75 16.22 -14.66 -0.69
CA ARG A 75 17.44 -15.26 -0.09
C ARG A 75 18.71 -14.62 -0.64
N LYS A 76 18.81 -14.44 -1.95
CA LYS A 76 19.97 -13.77 -2.57
C LYS A 76 20.15 -12.33 -2.06
N VAL A 77 19.06 -11.59 -1.92
CA VAL A 77 19.10 -10.23 -1.36
C VAL A 77 19.50 -10.25 0.11
N LEU A 78 19.09 -11.25 0.88
CA LEU A 78 19.52 -11.40 2.27
C LEU A 78 21.02 -11.70 2.37
N ASP A 79 21.53 -12.62 1.53
CA ASP A 79 22.96 -12.97 1.46
C ASP A 79 23.82 -11.76 1.06
N GLU A 80 23.35 -10.93 0.11
CA GLU A 80 24.02 -9.67 -0.30
C GLU A 80 24.04 -8.62 0.82
N LEU A 81 22.96 -8.53 1.61
CA LEU A 81 22.89 -7.63 2.76
C LEU A 81 23.80 -8.10 3.90
N GLU A 82 23.83 -9.40 4.20
CA GLU A 82 24.76 -9.97 5.19
C GLU A 82 26.22 -9.77 4.78
N ALA A 83 26.55 -9.97 3.50
CA ALA A 83 27.90 -9.72 2.98
C ALA A 83 28.31 -8.23 3.03
N SER A 84 27.34 -7.32 2.86
CA SER A 84 27.58 -5.86 2.95
C SER A 84 27.64 -5.36 4.39
N GLU A 85 27.01 -6.06 5.34
CA GLU A 85 27.05 -5.73 6.77
C GLU A 85 28.26 -6.36 7.48
N ALA A 86 28.83 -7.44 6.91
CA ALA A 86 30.06 -8.08 7.39
C ALA A 86 31.36 -7.47 6.85
N ALA A 87 31.28 -6.53 5.89
CA ALA A 87 32.40 -5.76 5.34
C ALA A 87 32.50 -4.37 5.99
#